data_AF-A0AAV2ZIH4-F1
#
_entry.id   AF-A0AAV2ZIH4-F1
#
_cell.length_a   1.000
_cell.length_b   1.000
_cell.length_c   1.000
_cell.angle_alpha   90.00
_cell.angle_beta   90.00
_cell.angle_gamma   90.00
#
_symmetry.space_group_name_H-M   'P 1'
#
loop_
_entity.id
_entity.type
_entity.pdbx_description
1 polymer ?
#
loop_
_entity_poly.entity_id
_entity_poly.type
_entity_poly.pdbx_seq_one_letter_code
_entity_poly.pdbx_strand_id
1 'polypeptide(L)'
;MSLPPSISSPIFNSAYFQGGNDYLTITSGDQRYLRIGGVGTFSSLAVAGNLDCGSLSIGGSSVDLSLLSGLTAGTVAASKLVLVDANKDITGFRNLTATTLNSTNLYLGGSQVYSTATELNYLSGVTPGITAGSTAVVTATQLSYTSVTPGTAAASKALVLDGSSNISGIGTLSATTLTGTLSTAAQANVT
;
A
#
# COMPACT_ATOMS: atom_id res chain seq x y z
N MET A 1 -22.78 -80.42 -10.42
CA MET A 1 -22.55 -78.95 -10.31
C MET A 1 -21.12 -78.78 -9.83
N SER A 2 -20.22 -78.28 -10.68
CA SER A 2 -18.82 -78.09 -10.32
C SER A 2 -18.71 -76.82 -9.47
N LEU A 3 -18.03 -76.91 -8.33
CA LEU A 3 -17.75 -75.76 -7.46
C LEU A 3 -16.92 -74.73 -8.24
N PRO A 4 -17.09 -73.42 -7.96
CA PRO A 4 -16.27 -72.40 -8.61
C PRO A 4 -14.77 -72.67 -8.35
N PRO A 5 -13.89 -72.42 -9.34
CA PRO A 5 -12.46 -72.67 -9.20
C PRO A 5 -11.86 -71.89 -8.01
N SER A 6 -11.11 -72.58 -7.17
CA SER A 6 -10.46 -72.05 -5.95
C SER A 6 -9.01 -71.60 -6.15
N ILE A 7 -8.54 -71.56 -7.41
CA ILE A 7 -7.19 -71.09 -7.69
C ILE A 7 -7.10 -69.58 -7.47
N SER A 8 -6.42 -69.19 -6.38
CA SER A 8 -5.96 -67.81 -6.20
C SER A 8 -5.21 -67.37 -7.45
N SER A 9 -5.62 -66.23 -7.99
CA SER A 9 -4.95 -65.60 -9.11
C SER A 9 -3.46 -65.43 -8.77
N PRO A 10 -2.51 -65.98 -9.56
CA PRO A 10 -1.08 -65.82 -9.28
C PRO A 10 -0.61 -64.36 -9.41
N ILE A 11 -1.48 -63.48 -9.94
CA ILE A 11 -1.23 -62.06 -10.17
C ILE A 11 -1.91 -61.15 -9.14
N PHE A 12 -2.90 -61.64 -8.37
CA PHE A 12 -3.54 -60.90 -7.28
C PHE A 12 -3.87 -61.84 -6.13
N ASN A 13 -2.95 -61.95 -5.17
CA ASN A 13 -3.17 -62.69 -3.93
C ASN A 13 -3.13 -61.70 -2.76
N SER A 14 -4.26 -61.52 -2.09
CA SER A 14 -4.43 -60.63 -0.93
C SER A 14 -3.60 -61.06 0.29
N ALA A 15 -3.12 -62.31 0.34
CA ALA A 15 -2.26 -62.81 1.42
C ALA A 15 -0.84 -62.20 1.40
N TYR A 16 -0.41 -61.56 0.31
CA TYR A 16 0.88 -60.85 0.22
C TYR A 16 0.82 -59.38 0.70
N PHE A 17 -0.33 -58.92 1.23
CA PHE A 17 -0.52 -57.56 1.74
C PHE A 17 -0.88 -57.59 3.24
N GLN A 18 -0.03 -58.22 4.04
CA GLN A 18 -0.26 -58.46 5.48
C GLN A 18 0.91 -57.94 6.35
N GLY A 19 1.82 -57.15 5.78
CA GLY A 19 3.03 -56.64 6.43
C GLY A 19 2.97 -55.15 6.78
N GLY A 20 3.50 -54.79 7.95
CA GLY A 20 3.45 -53.43 8.51
C GLY A 20 4.21 -52.33 7.76
N ASN A 21 4.75 -52.59 6.56
CA ASN A 21 5.43 -51.61 5.70
C ASN A 21 5.19 -51.88 4.19
N ASP A 22 4.02 -52.40 3.82
CA ASP A 22 3.72 -52.79 2.43
C ASP A 22 3.37 -51.58 1.53
N TYR A 23 4.28 -51.15 0.67
CA TYR A 23 3.98 -50.21 -0.43
C TYR A 23 3.49 -50.98 -1.67
N LEU A 24 2.37 -50.55 -2.26
CA LEU A 24 1.93 -51.03 -3.58
C LEU A 24 2.86 -50.43 -4.66
N THR A 25 3.87 -51.19 -5.09
CA THR A 25 4.83 -50.78 -6.12
C THR A 25 4.34 -51.22 -7.50
N ILE A 26 3.73 -50.31 -8.27
CA ILE A 26 3.19 -50.60 -9.61
C ILE A 26 4.21 -50.14 -10.65
N THR A 27 5.37 -50.81 -10.68
CA THR A 27 6.49 -50.35 -11.51
C THR A 27 6.31 -50.67 -13.00
N SER A 28 5.45 -51.63 -13.39
CA SER A 28 5.24 -51.97 -14.82
C SER A 28 3.92 -52.73 -15.13
N GLY A 29 2.89 -52.59 -14.30
CA GLY A 29 1.63 -53.33 -14.47
C GLY A 29 0.68 -52.70 -15.51
N ASP A 30 -0.01 -53.54 -16.27
CA ASP A 30 -1.09 -53.16 -17.19
C ASP A 30 -2.18 -52.35 -16.46
N GLN A 31 -2.33 -51.06 -16.81
CA GLN A 31 -3.17 -50.07 -16.12
C GLN A 31 -4.67 -50.42 -16.07
N ARG A 32 -5.10 -51.41 -16.86
CA ARG A 32 -6.51 -51.85 -16.94
C ARG A 32 -7.03 -52.48 -15.65
N TYR A 33 -6.15 -53.06 -14.82
CA TYR A 33 -6.55 -53.72 -13.58
C TYR A 33 -6.56 -52.81 -12.35
N LEU A 34 -6.22 -51.52 -12.51
CA LEU A 34 -6.06 -50.58 -11.42
C LEU A 34 -7.19 -49.54 -11.34
N ARG A 35 -8.40 -49.90 -11.75
CA ARG A 35 -9.56 -49.03 -11.57
C ARG A 35 -10.06 -49.18 -10.13
N ILE A 36 -9.54 -48.37 -9.20
CA ILE A 36 -10.25 -48.10 -7.94
C ILE A 36 -11.47 -47.28 -8.32
N GLY A 37 -12.59 -47.95 -8.63
CA GLY A 37 -13.85 -47.30 -8.98
C GLY A 37 -14.57 -46.63 -7.78
N GLY A 38 -13.89 -46.49 -6.64
CA GLY A 38 -14.44 -45.99 -5.37
C GLY A 38 -13.45 -45.06 -4.63
N VAL A 39 -13.72 -44.77 -3.36
CA VAL A 39 -12.89 -43.86 -2.54
C VAL A 39 -11.66 -44.60 -2.00
N GLY A 40 -10.47 -44.08 -2.26
CA GLY A 40 -9.22 -44.52 -1.63
C GLY A 40 -8.87 -43.66 -0.41
N THR A 41 -8.73 -44.26 0.77
CA THR A 41 -8.24 -43.59 1.99
C THR A 41 -6.78 -43.96 2.19
N PHE A 42 -5.88 -42.98 2.08
CA PHE A 42 -4.44 -43.18 2.29
C PHE A 42 -4.00 -42.46 3.57
N SER A 43 -3.14 -43.09 4.36
CA SER A 43 -2.49 -42.42 5.49
C SER A 43 -1.52 -41.33 5.03
N SER A 44 -0.91 -41.51 3.85
CA SER A 44 -0.08 -40.52 3.16
C SER A 44 -0.06 -40.77 1.65
N LEU A 45 0.09 -39.71 0.86
CA LEU A 45 0.23 -39.77 -0.61
C LEU A 45 1.45 -38.96 -1.02
N ALA A 46 2.44 -39.62 -1.63
CA ALA A 46 3.59 -38.97 -2.24
C ALA A 46 3.47 -39.04 -3.77
N VAL A 47 3.46 -37.88 -4.43
CA VAL A 47 3.34 -37.78 -5.89
C VAL A 47 4.63 -37.17 -6.43
N ALA A 48 5.39 -37.92 -7.23
CA ALA A 48 6.64 -37.45 -7.83
C ALA A 48 6.41 -36.48 -9.01
N GLY A 49 5.22 -36.49 -9.60
CA GLY A 49 4.80 -35.63 -10.70
C GLY A 49 3.55 -34.82 -10.36
N ASN A 50 2.68 -34.62 -11.34
CA ASN A 50 1.46 -33.86 -11.18
C ASN A 50 0.34 -34.70 -10.53
N LEU A 51 -0.46 -34.04 -9.70
CA LEU A 51 -1.75 -34.54 -9.28
C LEU A 51 -2.83 -33.95 -10.19
N ASP A 52 -3.30 -34.74 -11.16
CA ASP A 52 -4.45 -34.37 -11.98
C ASP A 52 -5.74 -34.78 -11.25
N CYS A 53 -6.42 -33.80 -10.67
CA CYS A 53 -7.64 -34.01 -9.91
C CYS A 53 -8.68 -32.96 -10.29
N GLY A 54 -9.95 -33.38 -10.37
CA GLY A 54 -11.05 -32.47 -10.70
C GLY A 54 -11.35 -31.44 -9.61
N SER A 55 -11.03 -31.76 -8.35
CA SER A 55 -11.18 -30.88 -7.20
C SER A 55 -10.22 -31.28 -6.08
N LEU A 56 -9.65 -30.30 -5.39
CA LEU A 56 -8.83 -30.50 -4.21
C LEU A 56 -9.59 -30.03 -2.96
N SER A 57 -9.58 -30.83 -1.90
CA SER A 57 -10.12 -30.44 -0.58
C SER A 57 -9.06 -30.63 0.49
N ILE A 58 -8.89 -29.64 1.37
CA ILE A 58 -7.94 -29.67 2.50
C ILE A 58 -8.74 -29.48 3.78
N GLY A 59 -8.61 -30.42 4.73
CA GLY A 59 -9.38 -30.39 5.97
C GLY A 59 -10.90 -30.43 5.77
N GLY A 60 -11.36 -31.07 4.68
CA GLY A 60 -12.78 -31.15 4.32
C GLY A 60 -13.35 -29.92 3.59
N SER A 61 -12.56 -28.86 3.39
CA SER A 61 -12.97 -27.67 2.63
C SER A 61 -12.40 -27.70 1.21
N SER A 62 -13.23 -27.37 0.21
CA SER A 62 -12.79 -27.26 -1.18
C SER A 62 -11.82 -26.10 -1.38
N VAL A 63 -10.75 -26.33 -2.14
CA VAL A 63 -9.79 -25.31 -2.54
C VAL A 63 -10.10 -24.87 -3.97
N ASP A 64 -10.41 -23.59 -4.15
CA ASP A 64 -10.58 -23.00 -5.48
C ASP A 64 -9.22 -22.63 -6.10
N LEU A 65 -8.69 -23.55 -6.90
CA LEU A 65 -7.43 -23.35 -7.63
C LEU A 65 -7.60 -22.48 -8.88
N SER A 66 -8.82 -22.12 -9.28
CA SER A 66 -9.04 -21.26 -10.45
C SER A 66 -8.46 -19.86 -10.26
N LEU A 67 -8.24 -19.44 -9.02
CA LEU A 67 -7.61 -18.16 -8.68
C LEU A 67 -6.08 -18.14 -8.88
N LEU A 68 -5.44 -19.29 -9.05
CA LEU A 68 -3.98 -19.43 -9.23
C LEU A 68 -3.54 -19.49 -10.70
N SER A 69 -4.44 -19.75 -11.63
CA SER A 69 -4.08 -19.88 -13.04
C SER A 69 -3.87 -18.53 -13.71
N GLY A 70 -2.91 -18.47 -14.65
CA GLY A 70 -2.66 -17.28 -15.48
C GLY A 70 -2.04 -16.09 -14.75
N LEU A 71 -1.52 -16.29 -13.54
CA LEU A 71 -0.85 -15.25 -12.77
C LEU A 71 0.57 -14.99 -13.29
N THR A 72 0.94 -13.71 -13.35
CA THR A 72 2.33 -13.26 -13.54
C THR A 72 2.81 -12.64 -12.24
N ALA A 73 3.92 -13.15 -11.70
CA ALA A 73 4.50 -12.61 -10.46
C ALA A 73 4.84 -11.12 -10.62
N GLY A 74 4.47 -10.29 -9.63
CA GLY A 74 4.68 -8.85 -9.63
C GLY A 74 3.57 -8.02 -10.27
N THR A 75 2.53 -8.63 -10.84
CA THR A 75 1.41 -7.90 -11.47
C THR A 75 0.06 -8.37 -10.94
N VAL A 76 -0.80 -7.43 -10.57
CA VAL A 76 -2.17 -7.71 -10.16
C VAL A 76 -3.03 -8.07 -11.37
N ALA A 77 -3.67 -9.24 -11.33
CA ALA A 77 -4.75 -9.62 -12.25
C ALA A 77 -6.11 -9.40 -11.58
N ALA A 78 -7.11 -8.95 -12.34
CA ALA A 78 -8.44 -8.71 -11.81
C ALA A 78 -9.10 -10.01 -11.30
N SER A 79 -9.70 -9.95 -10.12
CA SER A 79 -10.44 -11.08 -9.50
C SER A 79 -9.60 -12.35 -9.27
N LYS A 80 -8.29 -12.19 -9.04
CA LYS A 80 -7.36 -13.29 -8.75
C LYS A 80 -6.51 -12.98 -7.51
N LEU A 81 -5.65 -13.94 -7.14
CA LEU A 81 -4.64 -13.75 -6.10
C LEU A 81 -3.58 -12.71 -6.52
N VAL A 82 -2.86 -12.20 -5.52
CA VAL A 82 -1.73 -11.28 -5.69
C VAL A 82 -0.45 -12.02 -5.32
N LEU A 83 0.48 -12.11 -6.27
CA LEU A 83 1.76 -12.81 -6.12
C LEU A 83 2.89 -11.83 -6.35
N VAL A 84 3.77 -11.70 -5.36
CA VAL A 84 4.94 -10.82 -5.43
C VAL A 84 5.98 -11.37 -6.42
N ASP A 85 6.77 -10.49 -7.03
CA ASP A 85 7.90 -10.91 -7.86
C ASP A 85 9.14 -11.29 -7.03
N ALA A 86 10.26 -11.55 -7.72
CA ALA A 86 11.53 -11.93 -7.09
C ALA A 86 12.09 -10.84 -6.14
N ASN A 87 11.72 -9.58 -6.35
CA ASN A 87 12.10 -8.44 -5.50
C ASN A 87 11.08 -8.17 -4.38
N LYS A 88 10.00 -8.96 -4.33
CA LYS A 88 8.84 -8.80 -3.43
C LYS A 88 7.97 -7.60 -3.80
N ASP A 89 8.04 -7.15 -5.05
CA ASP A 89 7.28 -6.02 -5.54
C ASP A 89 5.93 -6.45 -6.14
N ILE A 90 4.99 -5.50 -6.19
CA ILE A 90 3.69 -5.61 -6.85
C ILE A 90 3.40 -4.32 -7.61
N THR A 91 2.87 -4.47 -8.82
CA THR A 91 2.36 -3.39 -9.65
C THR A 91 0.92 -3.67 -10.10
N GLY A 92 0.17 -2.62 -10.44
CA GLY A 92 -1.13 -2.77 -11.11
C GLY A 92 -2.37 -2.72 -10.22
N PHE A 93 -2.26 -2.46 -8.92
CA PHE A 93 -3.44 -2.05 -8.15
C PHE A 93 -4.01 -0.75 -8.73
N ARG A 94 -5.28 -0.76 -9.13
CA ARG A 94 -5.99 0.47 -9.52
C ARG A 94 -6.21 1.38 -8.32
N ASN A 95 -6.69 0.79 -7.23
CA ASN A 95 -6.94 1.45 -5.94
C ASN A 95 -6.55 0.48 -4.82
N LEU A 96 -6.02 1.00 -3.72
CA LEU A 96 -5.78 0.25 -2.48
C LEU A 96 -6.58 0.89 -1.35
N THR A 97 -7.51 0.15 -0.78
CA THR A 97 -8.24 0.54 0.45
C THR A 97 -7.71 -0.30 1.60
N ALA A 98 -7.13 0.36 2.60
CA ALA A 98 -6.57 -0.28 3.78
C ALA A 98 -7.01 0.48 5.04
N THR A 99 -7.26 -0.23 6.14
CA THR A 99 -7.55 0.41 7.44
C THR A 99 -6.35 1.21 7.94
N THR A 100 -5.14 0.68 7.74
CA THR A 100 -3.87 1.34 8.05
C THR A 100 -2.85 1.00 6.97
N LEU A 101 -1.95 1.95 6.67
CA LEU A 101 -0.79 1.74 5.83
C LEU A 101 0.46 2.03 6.65
N ASN A 102 1.18 0.97 7.03
CA ASN A 102 2.48 1.08 7.68
C ASN A 102 3.56 0.87 6.62
N SER A 103 4.33 1.91 6.35
CA SER A 103 5.43 1.87 5.37
C SER A 103 6.68 2.53 5.93
N THR A 104 7.85 2.02 5.53
CA THR A 104 9.13 2.68 5.80
C THR A 104 9.28 3.95 4.97
N ASN A 105 8.87 3.92 3.70
CA ASN A 105 8.93 5.07 2.79
C ASN A 105 7.65 5.17 1.96
N LEU A 106 7.21 6.40 1.66
CA LEU A 106 6.10 6.66 0.74
C LEU A 106 6.63 7.41 -0.47
N TYR A 107 6.36 6.88 -1.68
CA TYR A 107 6.69 7.53 -2.94
C TYR A 107 5.41 7.96 -3.64
N LEU A 108 5.35 9.23 -4.08
CA LEU A 108 4.23 9.79 -4.84
C LEU A 108 4.77 10.32 -6.18
N GLY A 109 4.31 9.76 -7.29
CA GLY A 109 4.79 10.15 -8.62
C GLY A 109 6.31 9.99 -8.81
N GLY A 110 6.93 9.00 -8.16
CA GLY A 110 8.38 8.76 -8.20
C GLY A 110 9.21 9.60 -7.24
N SER A 111 8.61 10.51 -6.47
CA SER A 111 9.31 11.31 -5.46
C SER A 111 9.06 10.77 -4.06
N GLN A 112 10.11 10.63 -3.26
CA GLN A 112 10.00 10.22 -1.87
C GLN A 112 9.40 11.36 -1.02
N VAL A 113 8.43 11.01 -0.17
CA VAL A 113 7.94 11.89 0.89
C VAL A 113 8.91 11.80 2.08
N TYR A 114 9.61 12.90 2.36
CA TYR A 114 10.57 12.98 3.48
C TYR A 114 9.95 13.46 4.79
N SER A 115 8.80 14.12 4.74
CA SER A 115 8.07 14.58 5.93
C SER A 115 7.65 13.41 6.80
N THR A 116 7.78 13.58 8.11
CA THR A 116 7.21 12.71 9.13
C THR A 116 5.68 12.74 9.09
N ALA A 117 5.03 11.71 9.66
CA ALA A 117 3.57 11.70 9.79
C ALA A 117 3.04 12.94 10.53
N THR A 118 3.77 13.43 11.55
CA THR A 118 3.41 14.64 12.30
C THR A 118 3.40 15.88 11.40
N GLU A 119 4.43 16.07 10.57
CA GLU A 119 4.51 17.21 9.66
C GLU A 119 3.42 17.15 8.58
N LEU A 120 3.14 15.95 8.04
CA LEU A 120 2.03 15.76 7.10
C LEU A 120 0.67 16.03 7.74
N ASN A 121 0.49 15.68 9.02
CA ASN A 121 -0.76 15.94 9.74
C ASN A 121 -1.06 17.44 9.89
N TYR A 122 -0.05 18.32 9.82
CA TYR A 122 -0.28 19.78 9.80
C TYR A 122 -0.97 20.28 8.52
N LEU A 123 -0.93 19.51 7.43
CA LEU A 123 -1.67 19.84 6.21
C LEU A 123 -3.16 19.47 6.30
N SER A 124 -3.58 18.72 7.32
CA SER A 124 -4.99 18.36 7.49
C SER A 124 -5.84 19.61 7.69
N GLY A 125 -6.79 19.85 6.78
CA GLY A 125 -7.67 21.02 6.81
C GLY A 125 -7.11 22.29 6.15
N VAL A 126 -5.90 22.23 5.57
CA VAL A 126 -5.37 23.30 4.74
C VAL A 126 -6.07 23.26 3.37
N THR A 127 -6.82 24.30 3.03
CA THR A 127 -7.38 24.47 1.68
C THR A 127 -6.23 24.65 0.69
N PRO A 128 -6.20 23.96 -0.47
CA PRO A 128 -5.21 24.20 -1.51
C PRO A 128 -5.24 25.67 -1.96
N GLY A 129 -4.28 26.45 -1.46
CA GLY A 129 -4.10 27.86 -1.78
C GLY A 129 -2.65 28.04 -2.18
N ILE A 130 -2.44 28.62 -3.37
CA ILE A 130 -1.13 28.80 -3.99
C ILE A 130 -0.14 29.43 -2.99
N THR A 131 0.86 28.68 -2.54
CA THR A 131 2.09 29.29 -2.07
C THR A 131 2.90 29.68 -3.29
N ALA A 132 3.22 30.97 -3.44
CA ALA A 132 4.27 31.40 -4.34
C ALA A 132 5.62 30.88 -3.79
N GLY A 133 6.17 29.84 -4.42
CA GLY A 133 7.52 29.33 -4.15
C GLY A 133 7.68 28.53 -2.84
N SER A 134 7.63 27.20 -2.96
CA SER A 134 8.31 26.20 -2.10
C SER A 134 8.46 26.45 -0.59
N THR A 135 7.54 27.16 0.06
CA THR A 135 7.59 27.42 1.50
C THR A 135 6.33 26.91 2.19
N ALA A 136 6.54 26.31 3.37
CA ALA A 136 5.56 25.59 4.14
C ALA A 136 4.35 26.44 4.55
N VAL A 137 3.29 25.75 4.99
CA VAL A 137 2.16 26.30 5.73
C VAL A 137 2.71 27.00 6.99
N VAL A 138 2.93 28.30 6.93
CA VAL A 138 3.16 29.13 8.12
C VAL A 138 1.83 29.18 8.87
N THR A 139 1.85 28.92 10.18
CA THR A 139 0.64 29.02 11.00
C THR A 139 -0.03 30.38 10.78
N ALA A 140 -1.36 30.36 10.61
CA ALA A 140 -2.12 31.50 10.11
C ALA A 140 -1.86 32.81 10.85
N THR A 141 -1.47 32.75 12.13
CA THR A 141 -1.17 33.93 12.96
C THR A 141 0.01 34.75 12.44
N GLN A 142 1.14 34.12 12.09
CA GLN A 142 2.32 34.88 11.62
C GLN A 142 2.09 35.47 10.22
N LEU A 143 1.48 34.70 9.30
CA LEU A 143 1.13 35.19 7.97
C LEU A 143 0.02 36.25 8.02
N SER A 144 -0.91 36.15 8.97
CA SER A 144 -1.93 37.16 9.17
C SER A 144 -1.32 38.51 9.49
N TYR A 145 -0.21 38.58 10.22
CA TYR A 145 0.45 39.86 10.50
C TYR A 145 1.11 40.48 9.28
N THR A 146 1.56 39.69 8.30
CA THR A 146 2.29 40.19 7.12
C THR A 146 1.43 40.33 5.86
N SER A 147 0.18 39.88 5.88
CA SER A 147 -0.81 40.15 4.82
C SER A 147 -1.30 41.61 4.89
N VAL A 148 -0.53 42.52 4.28
CA VAL A 148 -0.78 43.96 4.24
C VAL A 148 -0.48 44.52 2.84
N THR A 149 -1.03 45.69 2.52
CA THR A 149 -0.62 46.46 1.33
C THR A 149 0.71 47.18 1.62
N PRO A 150 1.80 46.91 0.87
CA PRO A 150 3.05 47.65 1.05
C PRO A 150 2.84 49.17 1.02
N GLY A 151 3.43 49.89 1.95
CA GLY A 151 3.30 51.35 2.09
C GLY A 151 2.10 51.84 2.89
N THR A 152 1.21 50.96 3.35
CA THR A 152 0.06 51.33 4.19
C THR A 152 0.07 50.55 5.50
N ALA A 153 0.11 51.26 6.63
CA ALA A 153 -0.04 50.67 7.95
C ALA A 153 -1.47 50.15 8.15
N ALA A 154 -1.61 48.93 8.66
CA ALA A 154 -2.88 48.35 9.08
C ALA A 154 -2.84 48.01 10.58
N ALA A 155 -3.96 48.20 11.28
CA ALA A 155 -4.03 47.96 12.72
C ALA A 155 -3.73 46.50 13.06
N SER A 156 -2.90 46.28 14.08
CA SER A 156 -2.49 44.95 14.55
C SER A 156 -1.83 44.07 13.48
N LYS A 157 -1.10 44.70 12.54
CA LYS A 157 -0.32 44.04 11.48
C LYS A 157 1.12 44.57 11.46
N ALA A 158 1.99 43.89 10.72
CA ALA A 158 3.34 44.35 10.44
C ALA A 158 3.34 45.62 9.57
N LEU A 159 4.34 46.48 9.75
CA LEU A 159 4.63 47.58 8.84
C LEU A 159 5.54 47.07 7.73
N VAL A 160 5.07 47.15 6.48
CA VAL A 160 5.83 46.75 5.29
C VAL A 160 5.97 47.98 4.40
N LEU A 161 7.22 48.35 4.09
CA LEU A 161 7.52 49.50 3.24
C LEU A 161 7.07 49.25 1.79
N ASP A 162 6.71 50.30 1.06
CA ASP A 162 6.50 50.21 -0.39
C ASP A 162 7.83 50.13 -1.16
N GLY A 163 7.74 50.04 -2.49
CA GLY A 163 8.91 49.99 -3.38
C GLY A 163 9.80 51.26 -3.34
N SER A 164 9.35 52.33 -2.69
CA SER A 164 10.10 53.57 -2.47
C SER A 164 10.51 53.75 -1.00
N SER A 165 10.42 52.70 -0.18
CA SER A 165 10.71 52.72 1.25
C SER A 165 9.80 53.63 2.08
N ASN A 166 8.58 53.91 1.60
CA ASN A 166 7.61 54.72 2.34
C ASN A 166 6.66 53.87 3.17
N ILE A 167 6.07 54.51 4.19
CA ILE A 167 4.93 54.00 4.97
C ILE A 167 3.98 55.16 5.27
N SER A 168 2.68 54.90 5.18
CA SER A 168 1.60 55.86 5.46
C SER A 168 0.56 55.24 6.39
N GLY A 169 -0.30 56.07 7.02
CA GLY A 169 -1.41 55.58 7.86
C GLY A 169 -1.05 55.20 9.29
N ILE A 170 0.14 55.57 9.81
CA ILE A 170 0.48 55.40 11.22
C ILE A 170 -0.27 56.43 12.05
N GLY A 171 -1.14 55.99 12.97
CA GLY A 171 -1.91 56.91 13.84
C GLY A 171 -1.05 57.65 14.85
N THR A 172 -0.17 56.91 15.56
CA THR A 172 0.78 57.48 16.52
C THR A 172 2.10 56.74 16.40
N LEU A 173 3.20 57.47 16.21
CA LEU A 173 4.55 56.93 16.25
C LEU A 173 5.26 57.46 17.50
N SER A 174 5.55 56.57 18.45
CA SER A 174 6.38 56.87 19.61
C SER A 174 7.76 56.28 19.40
N ALA A 175 8.79 57.12 19.43
CA ALA A 175 10.18 56.72 19.28
C ALA A 175 11.05 57.55 20.23
N THR A 176 12.08 56.94 20.83
CA THR A 176 13.07 57.65 21.66
C THR A 176 13.87 58.65 20.83
N THR A 177 14.09 58.36 19.55
CA THR A 177 14.80 59.23 18.62
C THR A 177 14.21 59.03 17.24
N LEU A 178 13.84 60.14 16.59
CA LEU A 178 13.44 60.16 15.20
C LEU A 178 14.43 61.03 14.44
N THR A 179 15.12 60.46 13.46
CA THR A 179 16.09 61.16 12.61
C THR A 179 15.62 61.06 11.16
N GLY A 180 15.74 62.15 10.42
CA GLY A 180 15.29 62.23 9.04
C GLY A 180 15.02 63.66 8.60
N THR A 181 14.50 63.80 7.40
CA THR A 181 14.11 65.09 6.81
C THR A 181 12.60 65.22 6.81
N LEU A 182 12.09 66.27 7.43
CA LEU A 182 10.68 66.65 7.34
C LEU A 182 10.51 67.61 6.16
N SER A 183 9.80 67.17 5.12
CA SER A 183 9.76 67.88 3.83
C SER A 183 8.79 69.07 3.79
N THR A 184 7.94 69.28 4.79
CA THR A 184 7.01 70.42 4.83
C THR A 184 7.64 71.62 5.53
N ALA A 185 7.59 72.80 4.90
CA ALA A 185 8.14 74.04 5.45
C ALA A 185 7.48 74.47 6.78
N ALA A 186 6.21 74.11 6.98
CA ALA A 186 5.49 74.30 8.23
C ALA A 186 5.15 72.95 8.88
N GLN A 187 5.38 72.86 10.20
CA GLN A 187 5.12 71.70 11.04
C GLN A 187 4.35 72.15 12.28
N ALA A 188 3.15 72.67 12.08
CA ALA A 188 2.37 73.31 13.15
C ALA A 188 2.09 72.41 14.38
N ASN A 189 2.28 71.09 14.23
CA ASN A 189 1.99 70.09 15.25
C ASN A 189 3.24 69.33 15.72
N VAL A 190 4.45 69.80 15.39
CA VAL A 190 5.72 69.25 15.91
C VAL A 190 6.21 70.20 17.01
N THR A 191 6.13 69.76 18.26
CA THR A 191 6.52 70.51 19.46
C THR A 191 7.62 69.81 20.23
#